data_AF-A0A3M9MND1-F1
#
_entry.id   AF-A0A3M9MND1-F1
#
_cell.length_a   1.000
_cell.length_b   1.000
_cell.length_c   1.000
_cell.angle_alpha   90.00
_cell.angle_beta   90.00
_cell.angle_gamma   90.00
#
_symmetry.space_group_name_H-M   'P 1'
#
loop_
_entity.id
_entity.type
_entity.pdbx_description
1 polymer ?
#
loop_
_entity_poly.entity_id
_entity_poly.type
_entity_poly.pdbx_seq_one_letter_code
_entity_poly.pdbx_strand_id
1 'polypeptide(L)' 'MEKWRQIKLELFNLKTKARKIFRRGYEDLTMLIYYHDLKNQFQLLIVNPSNLLLLKKEITRAEAFRIMNTRA' A
#
# COMPACT_ATOMS: atom_id res chain seq x y z
N MET A 1 -2.77 -24.91 2.53
CA MET A 1 -2.04 -24.17 1.47
C MET A 1 -2.83 -22.93 1.10
N GLU A 2 -2.40 -21.80 1.63
CA GLU A 2 -3.07 -20.52 1.48
C GLU A 2 -2.88 -20.02 0.04
N LYS A 3 -3.98 -19.99 -0.75
CA LYS A 3 -3.95 -19.44 -2.11
C LYS A 3 -3.55 -17.96 -2.01
N TRP A 4 -2.34 -17.64 -2.44
CA TRP A 4 -1.91 -16.27 -2.73
C TRP A 4 -2.91 -15.67 -3.72
N ARG A 5 -3.93 -14.98 -3.23
CA ARG A 5 -4.82 -14.15 -4.05
C ARG A 5 -3.98 -12.98 -4.53
N GLN A 6 -3.31 -13.20 -5.66
CA GLN A 6 -2.63 -12.18 -6.43
C GLN A 6 -3.66 -11.16 -6.90
N ILE A 7 -3.85 -10.10 -6.11
CA ILE A 7 -4.73 -8.99 -6.46
C ILE A 7 -3.88 -7.97 -7.20
N LYS A 8 -4.22 -7.70 -8.47
CA LYS A 8 -3.68 -6.55 -9.19
C LYS A 8 -4.02 -5.27 -8.44
N LEU A 9 -3.07 -4.32 -8.34
CA LEU A 9 -3.27 -3.05 -7.64
C LEU A 9 -4.54 -2.30 -8.11
N GLU A 10 -4.90 -2.41 -9.38
CA GLU A 10 -6.13 -1.81 -9.94
C GLU A 10 -7.40 -2.33 -9.25
N LEU A 11 -7.50 -3.65 -9.04
CA LEU A 11 -8.61 -4.27 -8.33
C LEU A 11 -8.65 -3.87 -6.86
N PHE A 12 -7.49 -3.62 -6.25
CA PHE A 12 -7.39 -3.14 -4.88
C PHE A 12 -8.00 -1.74 -4.74
N ASN A 13 -7.67 -0.82 -5.66
CA ASN A 13 -8.21 0.54 -5.65
C ASN A 13 -9.73 0.53 -5.81
N LEU A 14 -10.25 -0.27 -6.75
CA LEU A 14 -11.68 -0.39 -7.02
C LEU A 14 -12.46 -0.93 -5.82
N LYS A 15 -11.90 -1.90 -5.09
CA LYS A 15 -12.59 -2.52 -3.93
C LYS A 15 -12.55 -1.66 -2.68
N THR A 16 -11.45 -0.97 -2.42
CA THR A 16 -11.23 -0.34 -1.12
C THR A 16 -11.72 1.10 -1.06
N LYS A 17 -11.87 1.78 -2.20
CA LYS A 17 -12.12 3.24 -2.26
C LYS A 17 -11.12 4.06 -1.44
N ALA A 18 -9.97 3.49 -1.10
CA ALA A 18 -8.93 4.17 -0.35
C ALA A 18 -8.14 5.08 -1.28
N ARG A 19 -7.75 6.25 -0.79
CA ARG A 19 -6.95 7.23 -1.53
C ARG A 19 -5.47 6.92 -1.34
N LYS A 20 -4.71 6.87 -2.44
CA LYS A 20 -3.25 6.83 -2.38
C LYS A 20 -2.72 8.18 -1.88
N ILE A 21 -1.96 8.18 -0.79
CA ILE A 21 -1.37 9.38 -0.17
C ILE A 21 0.16 9.43 -0.23
N PHE A 22 0.80 8.30 -0.53
CA PHE A 22 2.25 8.22 -0.65
C PHE A 22 2.66 7.18 -1.69
N ARG A 23 3.77 7.44 -2.37
CA ARG A 23 4.46 6.51 -3.27
C ARG A 23 5.96 6.70 -3.16
N ARG A 24 6.69 5.60 -2.99
CA ARG A 24 8.14 5.55 -3.11
C ARG A 24 8.55 4.36 -3.95
N GLY A 25 9.34 4.61 -4.99
CA GLY A 25 9.97 3.57 -5.79
C GLY A 25 11.31 3.17 -5.19
N TYR A 26 11.60 1.88 -5.25
CA TYR A 26 12.91 1.25 -5.09
C TYR A 26 13.22 0.52 -6.41
N GLU A 27 14.42 -0.02 -6.58
CA GLU A 27 14.84 -0.69 -7.83
C GLU A 27 13.82 -1.75 -8.30
N ASP A 28 13.42 -2.66 -7.40
CA ASP A 28 12.54 -3.78 -7.74
C ASP A 28 11.14 -3.70 -7.12
N LEU A 29 10.86 -2.68 -6.32
CA LEU A 29 9.64 -2.60 -5.51
C LEU A 29 9.09 -1.19 -5.47
N THR A 30 7.77 -1.06 -5.43
CA THR A 30 7.11 0.20 -5.14
C THR A 30 6.35 0.08 -3.82
N MET A 31 6.66 0.97 -2.89
CA MET A 31 5.95 1.16 -1.65
C MET A 31 4.86 2.22 -1.84
N LEU A 32 3.65 1.90 -1.38
CA LEU A 32 2.48 2.77 -1.47
C LEU A 32 1.82 2.86 -0.09
N ILE A 33 1.32 4.04 0.26
CA ILE A 33 0.43 4.19 1.42
C ILE A 33 -0.91 4.70 0.93
N TYR A 34 -1.95 4.00 1.38
CA TYR A 34 -3.34 4.33 1.15
C TYR A 34 -4.00 4.76 2.45
N TYR A 35 -4.90 5.73 2.36
CA TYR A 35 -5.74 6.19 3.45
C TYR A 35 -7.20 5.97 3.10
N HIS A 36 -7.96 5.36 4.00
CA HIS A 36 -9.39 5.14 3.84
C HIS A 36 -10.15 6.12 4.74
N ASP A 37 -10.69 7.19 4.16
CA ASP A 37 -11.33 8.28 4.90
C ASP A 37 -12.44 7.80 5.84
N LEU A 38 -13.38 6.98 5.36
CA LEU A 38 -14.52 6.50 6.16
C LEU A 38 -14.13 5.60 7.34
N LYS A 39 -12.96 4.96 7.28
CA LYS A 39 -12.49 4.03 8.31
C LYS A 39 -11.37 4.62 9.15
N ASN A 40 -10.86 5.79 8.78
CA ASN A 40 -9.66 6.40 9.36
C ASN A 40 -8.48 5.41 9.42
N GLN A 41 -8.32 4.60 8.36
CA GLN A 41 -7.34 3.51 8.31
C GLN A 41 -6.24 3.81 7.30
N PHE A 42 -4.99 3.51 7.69
CA PHE A 42 -3.82 3.58 6.82
C PHE A 42 -3.40 2.18 6.42
N GLN A 43 -3.11 1.99 5.13
CA GLN A 43 -2.68 0.72 4.58
C GLN A 43 -1.37 0.90 3.82
N LEU A 44 -0.37 0.14 4.22
CA LEU A 44 0.89 -0.02 3.52
C LEU A 44 0.75 -1.14 2.50
N LEU A 45 1.11 -0.83 1.25
CA LEU A 45 1.17 -1.79 0.16
C LEU A 45 2.59 -1.82 -0.41
N ILE A 46 3.09 -3.02 -0.65
CA ILE A 46 4.31 -3.25 -1.44
C ILE A 46 3.88 -3.95 -2.72
N VAL A 47 4.25 -3.37 -3.85
CA VAL A 47 3.98 -3.93 -5.18
C VAL A 47 5.28 -4.14 -5.96
N ASN A 48 5.30 -5.15 -6.81
CA ASN A 48 6.40 -5.40 -7.74
C ASN A 48 6.26 -4.54 -9.03
N PRO A 49 7.21 -4.62 -9.97
CA PRO A 49 7.16 -3.85 -11.22
C PRO A 49 5.99 -4.24 -12.12
N SER A 50 5.47 -5.46 -11.98
CA SER A 50 4.27 -5.95 -12.67
C SER A 50 2.96 -5.52 -12.00
N ASN A 51 2.99 -4.56 -11.07
CA ASN A 51 1.85 -4.09 -10.28
C ASN A 51 1.14 -5.19 -9.47
N LEU A 52 1.86 -6.26 -9.16
CA LEU A 52 1.38 -7.32 -8.30
C LEU A 52 1.53 -6.91 -6.84
N LEU A 53 0.44 -7.02 -6.07
CA LEU A 53 0.46 -6.80 -4.63
C LEU A 53 1.20 -7.94 -3.93
N LEU A 54 2.37 -7.64 -3.37
CA LEU A 54 3.19 -8.58 -2.62
C LEU A 54 2.84 -8.57 -1.13
N LEU A 55 2.61 -7.37 -0.58
CA LEU A 55 2.30 -7.20 0.84
C LEU A 55 1.22 -6.14 1.01
N LYS A 56 0.29 -6.42 1.92
CA LYS A 56 -0.70 -5.47 2.44
C LYS A 56 -0.66 -5.53 3.96
N LYS A 57 -0.45 -4.39 4.60
CA LYS A 57 -0.44 -4.28 6.05
C LYS A 57 -1.20 -3.03 6.49
N GLU A 58 -2.07 -3.18 7.48
CA GLU A 58 -2.65 -2.03 8.18
C GLU A 58 -1.57 -1.42 9.08
N ILE A 59 -1.43 -0.10 9.01
CA ILE A 59 -0.45 0.64 9.80
C ILE A 59 -1.17 1.76 10.55
N THR A 60 -0.58 2.19 11.65
CA THR A 60 -1.04 3.36 12.38
C THR A 60 -0.71 4.64 11.62
N ARG A 61 -1.41 5.74 11.97
CA ARG A 61 -1.07 7.08 11.50
C ARG A 61 0.39 7.41 11.78
N ALA A 62 0.88 7.16 12.99
CA ALA A 62 2.26 7.45 13.38
C ALA A 62 3.28 6.70 12.52
N GLU A 63 3.05 5.42 12.23
CA GLU A 63 3.89 4.64 11.32
C GLU A 63 3.87 5.21 9.89
N ALA A 64 2.69 5.57 9.37
CA ALA A 64 2.57 6.18 8.05
C ALA A 64 3.39 7.47 7.95
N PHE A 65 3.26 8.37 8.94
CA PHE A 65 4.04 9.61 8.98
C PHE A 65 5.54 9.36 9.10
N ARG A 66 5.98 8.37 9.89
CA ARG A 66 7.41 8.01 9.97
C ARG A 66 7.92 7.55 8.61
N ILE A 67 7.25 6.61 7.96
CA ILE A 67 7.64 6.08 6.64
C ILE A 67 7.71 7.20 5.59
N MET A 68 6.70 8.07 5.55
CA MET A 68 6.62 9.17 4.59
C MET A 68 7.76 10.17 4.77
N ASN A 69 8.21 10.40 6.01
CA ASN A 69 9.25 11.37 6.34
C ASN A 69 10.65 10.76 6.45
N THR A 70 10.80 9.44 6.31
CA THR A 70 12.12 8.81 6.23
C THR A 70 12.83 9.35 4.99
N ARG A 71 13.86 10.18 5.20
CA ARG A 71 14.76 10.63 4.12
C ARG A 71 15.59 9.43 3.67
N ALA A 72 15.67 9.24 2.36
CA ALA A 72 16.58 8.28 1.74
C ALA A 72 17.98 8.92 1.66
#